data_AF-A0A1B6VM91-F1
#
_entry.id   AF-A0A1B6VM91-F1
#
_cell.length_a   1.000
_cell.length_b   1.000
_cell.length_c   1.000
_cell.angle_alpha   90.00
_cell.angle_beta   90.00
_cell.angle_gamma   90.00
#
_symmetry.space_group_name_H-M   'P 1'
#
loop_
_entity.id
_entity.type
_entity.pdbx_description
1 polymer ?
#
loop_
_entity_poly.entity_id
_entity_poly.type
_entity_poly.pdbx_seq_one_letter_code
_entity_poly.pdbx_strand_id
1 'polypeptide(L)'
;MGAGCVGILAGAGPLPAKVAAAALEKGKSVFVVGFRDFADMARLAPYPHEIIRLAAVGEILTALKKHGCRELVLIGPVRRPAWRDLRPDAEGARVLARLGRAIFLGDDGLLGAVVRVLGEEGFIVRGAHEFLDHATGKSGTLGRVVPDEQARQDIARGVQVLRAMAALDIGQGCVVQSGLVLAVEALEGTDAMLGRCGKLMQAGSGGVLIKMPKSGQDLRADMPTIGPETLENAARNGLRGVAFQPGVTLLTDPDRCVALADRYGLFLYGLTSEDLKEEK
;
A
#
# COMPACT_ATOMS: atom_id res chain seq x y z
N MET A 1 0.79 -32.75 7.73
CA MET A 1 1.05 -31.81 6.63
C MET A 1 1.70 -30.59 7.26
N GLY A 2 3.00 -30.38 7.04
CA GLY A 2 3.75 -29.32 7.73
C GLY A 2 3.18 -27.94 7.38
N ALA A 3 3.09 -27.06 8.37
CA ALA A 3 2.63 -25.70 8.18
C ALA A 3 3.49 -25.03 7.08
N GLY A 4 2.83 -24.57 6.00
CA GLY A 4 3.51 -24.04 4.83
C GLY A 4 4.39 -22.82 5.17
N CYS A 5 5.55 -22.72 4.52
CA CYS A 5 6.43 -21.56 4.66
C CYS A 5 5.92 -20.40 3.79
N VAL A 6 5.84 -19.21 4.40
CA VAL A 6 5.48 -17.95 3.74
C VAL A 6 6.76 -17.22 3.36
N GLY A 7 6.97 -17.02 2.06
CA GLY A 7 8.03 -16.17 1.53
C GLY A 7 7.58 -14.72 1.52
N ILE A 8 8.36 -13.82 2.12
CA ILE A 8 8.03 -12.39 2.15
C ILE A 8 9.03 -11.65 1.27
N LEU A 9 8.56 -11.05 0.18
CA LEU A 9 9.33 -10.15 -0.66
C LEU A 9 9.24 -8.74 -0.07
N ALA A 10 10.27 -8.35 0.67
CA ALA A 10 10.25 -7.20 1.56
C ALA A 10 10.91 -5.95 0.94
N GLY A 11 10.08 -4.92 0.73
CA GLY A 11 10.51 -3.54 0.50
C GLY A 11 10.80 -2.81 1.81
N ALA A 12 10.66 -1.48 1.80
CA ALA A 12 10.95 -0.65 2.96
C ALA A 12 9.86 -0.68 4.04
N GLY A 13 10.13 -0.01 5.16
CA GLY A 13 9.13 0.29 6.19
C GLY A 13 8.80 -0.89 7.11
N PRO A 14 7.78 -0.74 7.98
CA PRO A 14 7.51 -1.68 9.06
C PRO A 14 6.68 -2.90 8.65
N LEU A 15 5.93 -2.81 7.55
CA LEU A 15 4.94 -3.82 7.16
C LEU A 15 5.54 -5.22 6.91
N PRO A 16 6.71 -5.40 6.27
CA PRO A 16 7.28 -6.73 6.06
C PRO A 16 7.49 -7.52 7.36
N ALA A 17 8.05 -6.86 8.38
CA ALA A 17 8.26 -7.48 9.69
C ALA A 17 6.92 -7.78 10.40
N LYS A 18 5.91 -6.92 10.24
CA LYS A 18 4.56 -7.17 10.78
C LYS A 18 3.90 -8.39 10.13
N VAL A 19 4.02 -8.56 8.81
CA VAL A 19 3.54 -9.76 8.12
C VAL A 19 4.29 -10.99 8.62
N ALA A 20 5.60 -10.92 8.81
CA ALA A 20 6.40 -12.02 9.35
C ALA A 20 5.93 -12.44 10.75
N ALA A 21 5.75 -11.47 11.66
CA ALA A 21 5.21 -11.73 13.00
C ALA A 21 3.82 -12.39 12.95
N ALA A 22 2.89 -11.82 12.18
CA ALA A 22 1.53 -12.34 12.07
C ALA A 22 1.47 -13.75 11.45
N ALA A 23 2.35 -14.05 10.48
CA ALA A 23 2.44 -15.40 9.92
C ALA A 23 2.94 -16.42 10.95
N LEU A 24 3.93 -16.07 11.77
CA LEU A 24 4.41 -16.91 12.87
C LEU A 24 3.32 -17.14 13.94
N GLU A 25 2.58 -16.11 14.32
CA GLU A 25 1.46 -16.22 15.26
C GLU A 25 0.36 -17.16 14.74
N LYS A 26 0.14 -17.17 13.42
CA LYS A 26 -0.77 -18.12 12.74
C LYS A 26 -0.16 -19.53 12.56
N GLY A 27 0.98 -19.81 13.19
CA GLY A 27 1.64 -21.12 13.19
C GLY A 27 2.35 -21.49 11.88
N LYS A 28 2.57 -20.53 10.98
CA LYS A 28 3.34 -20.74 9.75
C LYS A 28 4.84 -20.50 9.99
N SER A 29 5.69 -21.04 9.13
CA SER A 29 7.09 -20.64 9.05
C SER A 29 7.26 -19.49 8.07
N VAL A 30 8.33 -18.71 8.20
CA VAL A 30 8.61 -17.56 7.32
C VAL A 30 10.04 -17.57 6.82
N PHE A 31 10.22 -17.07 5.60
CA PHE A 31 11.52 -16.70 5.06
C PHE A 31 11.38 -15.36 4.33
N VAL A 32 12.27 -14.42 4.64
CA VAL A 32 12.20 -13.06 4.10
C VAL A 32 13.29 -12.84 3.06
N VAL A 33 12.89 -12.40 1.87
CA VAL A 33 13.80 -11.85 0.88
C VAL A 33 13.72 -10.33 1.00
N GLY A 34 14.72 -9.73 1.65
CA GLY A 34 14.83 -8.28 1.73
C GLY A 34 15.43 -7.71 0.45
N PHE A 35 14.74 -6.77 -0.19
CA PHE A 35 15.31 -6.09 -1.34
C PHE A 35 16.43 -5.15 -0.92
N ARG A 36 17.62 -5.38 -1.47
CA ARG A 36 18.78 -4.50 -1.28
C ARG A 36 18.40 -3.05 -1.57
N ASP A 37 18.91 -2.13 -0.74
CA ASP A 37 18.67 -0.68 -0.80
C ASP A 37 17.27 -0.21 -0.37
N PHE A 38 16.35 -1.14 -0.07
CA PHE A 38 14.98 -0.82 0.39
C PHE A 38 14.69 -1.37 1.79
N ALA A 39 15.06 -2.62 2.03
CA ALA A 39 14.66 -3.35 3.22
C ALA A 39 15.22 -2.74 4.52
N ASP A 40 14.38 -2.70 5.57
CA ASP A 40 14.79 -2.28 6.92
C ASP A 40 15.44 -3.46 7.66
N MET A 41 16.76 -3.56 7.56
CA MET A 41 17.55 -4.66 8.14
C MET A 41 17.34 -4.84 9.63
N ALA A 42 17.18 -3.75 10.38
CA ALA A 42 17.01 -3.81 11.83
C ALA A 42 15.71 -4.52 12.19
N ARG A 43 14.65 -4.32 11.40
CA ARG A 43 13.35 -4.98 11.59
C ARG A 43 13.32 -6.41 11.09
N LEU A 44 14.13 -6.74 10.07
CA LEU A 44 14.18 -8.08 9.49
C LEU A 44 15.11 -9.05 10.24
N ALA A 45 16.08 -8.53 11.00
CA ALA A 45 17.06 -9.32 11.75
C ALA A 45 16.50 -10.48 12.59
N PRO A 46 15.30 -10.37 13.23
CA PRO A 46 14.73 -11.48 14.00
C PRO A 46 14.24 -12.68 13.18
N TYR A 47 14.11 -12.55 11.85
CA TYR A 47 13.53 -13.57 10.99
C TYR A 47 14.59 -14.20 10.07
N PRO A 48 14.44 -15.46 9.63
CA PRO A 48 15.29 -16.02 8.58
C PRO A 48 15.18 -15.18 7.30
N HIS A 49 16.29 -14.63 6.83
CA HIS A 49 16.28 -13.72 5.70
C HIS A 49 17.55 -13.77 4.83
N GLU A 50 17.41 -13.37 3.58
CA GLU A 50 18.50 -13.09 2.65
C GLU A 50 18.29 -11.73 1.98
N ILE A 51 19.37 -11.00 1.70
CA ILE A 51 19.32 -9.68 1.06
C ILE A 51 19.73 -9.78 -0.41
N ILE A 52 18.73 -9.65 -1.26
CA ILE A 52 18.84 -9.93 -2.70
C ILE A 52 18.49 -8.64 -3.46
N ARG A 53 19.17 -8.42 -4.60
CA ARG A 53 18.82 -7.29 -5.47
C ARG A 53 17.46 -7.55 -6.12
N LEU A 54 16.64 -6.51 -6.26
CA LEU A 54 15.33 -6.60 -6.91
C LEU A 54 15.36 -7.30 -8.28
N ALA A 55 16.43 -7.08 -9.05
CA ALA A 55 16.60 -7.64 -10.40
C ALA A 55 17.12 -9.09 -10.45
N ALA A 56 17.57 -9.66 -9.32
CA ALA A 56 18.17 -11.00 -9.27
C ALA A 56 17.08 -12.06 -9.08
N VAL A 57 16.17 -12.17 -10.04
CA VAL A 57 14.95 -12.98 -9.93
C VAL A 57 15.28 -14.47 -9.75
N GLY A 58 16.28 -14.99 -10.46
CA GLY A 58 16.71 -16.39 -10.30
C GLY A 58 17.24 -16.69 -8.91
N GLU A 59 18.00 -15.75 -8.32
CA GLU A 59 18.47 -15.84 -6.94
C GLU A 59 17.30 -15.84 -5.94
N ILE A 60 16.32 -14.94 -6.13
CA ILE A 60 15.09 -14.87 -5.32
C ILE A 60 14.32 -16.20 -5.38
N LEU A 61 14.04 -16.71 -6.58
CA LEU A 61 13.28 -17.94 -6.78
C LEU A 61 14.01 -19.15 -6.17
N THR A 62 15.34 -19.20 -6.31
CA THR A 62 16.18 -20.25 -5.70
C THR A 62 16.09 -20.20 -4.18
N ALA A 63 16.24 -19.02 -3.58
CA ALA A 63 16.18 -18.84 -2.13
C ALA A 63 14.81 -19.23 -1.56
N LEU A 64 13.72 -18.83 -2.22
CA LEU A 64 12.35 -19.20 -1.85
C LEU A 64 12.11 -20.71 -1.91
N LYS A 65 12.53 -21.36 -3.01
CA LYS A 65 12.40 -22.82 -3.21
C LYS A 65 13.23 -23.61 -2.19
N LYS A 66 14.46 -23.16 -1.92
CA LYS A 66 15.35 -23.75 -0.90
C LYS A 66 14.71 -23.77 0.50
N HIS A 67 13.97 -22.73 0.85
CA HIS A 67 13.26 -22.64 2.13
C HIS A 67 11.83 -23.21 2.10
N GLY A 68 11.44 -23.87 1.01
CA GLY A 68 10.13 -24.50 0.86
C GLY A 68 8.96 -23.51 0.87
N CYS A 69 9.20 -22.25 0.49
CA CYS A 69 8.15 -21.24 0.40
C CYS A 69 7.14 -21.64 -0.68
N ARG A 70 5.86 -21.65 -0.35
CA ARG A 70 4.77 -21.87 -1.34
C ARG A 70 3.83 -20.69 -1.44
N GLU A 71 3.61 -20.00 -0.33
CA GLU A 71 2.85 -18.76 -0.31
C GLU A 71 3.80 -17.58 -0.33
N LEU A 72 3.50 -16.55 -1.11
CA LEU A 72 4.30 -15.32 -1.18
C LEU A 72 3.48 -14.12 -0.77
N VAL A 73 4.11 -13.17 -0.08
CA VAL A 73 3.56 -11.84 0.18
C VAL A 73 4.55 -10.81 -0.35
N LEU A 74 4.08 -9.90 -1.22
CA LEU A 74 4.84 -8.72 -1.63
C LEU A 74 4.41 -7.56 -0.73
N ILE A 75 5.35 -6.93 -0.02
CA ILE A 75 5.00 -5.90 0.94
C ILE A 75 6.14 -4.92 1.21
N GLY A 76 5.77 -3.66 1.42
CA GLY A 76 6.70 -2.55 1.65
C GLY A 76 7.04 -1.82 0.34
N PRO A 77 7.17 -0.47 0.37
CA PRO A 77 7.45 0.30 -0.83
C PRO A 77 8.80 -0.06 -1.43
N VAL A 78 8.82 -0.15 -2.75
CA VAL A 78 10.02 -0.32 -3.57
C VAL A 78 9.96 0.75 -4.65
N ARG A 79 10.99 1.60 -4.75
CA ARG A 79 11.04 2.57 -5.84
C ARG A 79 11.45 1.85 -7.11
N ARG A 80 10.71 2.10 -8.19
CA ARG A 80 11.02 1.54 -9.50
C ARG A 80 12.40 2.03 -9.97
N PRO A 81 13.40 1.14 -10.10
CA PRO A 81 14.69 1.53 -10.65
C PRO A 81 14.56 1.83 -12.14
N ALA A 82 15.45 2.67 -12.68
CA ALA A 82 15.50 2.88 -14.12
C ALA A 82 15.83 1.55 -14.81
N TRP A 83 15.14 1.26 -15.92
CA TRP A 83 15.29 -0.02 -16.61
C TRP A 83 16.72 -0.34 -17.04
N ARG A 84 17.52 0.69 -17.35
CA ARG A 84 18.93 0.55 -17.73
C ARG A 84 19.84 0.15 -16.56
N ASP A 85 19.41 0.43 -15.33
CA ASP A 85 20.17 0.14 -14.12
C ASP A 85 19.81 -1.23 -13.54
N LEU A 86 18.73 -1.85 -14.03
CA LEU A 86 18.43 -3.24 -13.75
C LEU A 86 19.50 -4.12 -14.41
N ARG A 87 20.27 -4.82 -13.58
CA ARG A 87 21.19 -5.88 -14.00
C ARG A 87 20.55 -7.24 -13.70
N PRO A 88 19.62 -7.72 -14.55
CA PRO A 88 18.94 -8.97 -14.34
C PRO A 88 19.91 -10.15 -14.48
N ASP A 89 19.64 -11.23 -13.73
CA ASP A 89 20.25 -12.53 -14.00
C ASP A 89 19.55 -13.21 -15.20
N ALA A 90 20.03 -14.39 -15.62
CA ALA A 90 19.48 -15.09 -16.79
C ALA A 90 17.97 -15.38 -16.63
N GLU A 91 17.54 -15.72 -15.43
CA GLU A 91 16.13 -15.96 -15.13
C GLU A 91 15.34 -14.65 -15.08
N GLY A 92 15.90 -13.58 -14.52
CA GLY A 92 15.34 -12.24 -14.57
C GLY A 92 15.15 -11.73 -15.99
N ALA A 93 16.06 -12.04 -16.92
CA ALA A 93 15.90 -11.70 -18.33
C ALA A 93 14.74 -12.47 -18.97
N ARG A 94 14.54 -13.75 -18.63
CA ARG A 94 13.38 -14.55 -19.07
C ARG A 94 12.07 -14.01 -18.50
N VAL A 95 12.04 -13.67 -17.22
CA VAL A 95 10.87 -13.07 -16.56
C VAL A 95 10.55 -11.72 -17.17
N LEU A 96 11.54 -10.85 -17.38
CA LEU A 96 11.36 -9.56 -18.07
C LEU A 96 10.79 -9.75 -19.49
N ALA A 97 11.26 -10.74 -20.23
CA ALA A 97 10.70 -11.08 -21.54
C ALA A 97 9.22 -11.52 -21.45
N ARG A 98 8.85 -12.29 -20.42
CA ARG A 98 7.45 -12.72 -20.16
C ARG A 98 6.55 -11.57 -19.72
N LEU A 99 7.07 -10.59 -18.99
CA LEU A 99 6.34 -9.36 -18.66
C LEU A 99 6.01 -8.57 -19.94
N GLY A 100 6.86 -8.64 -20.97
CA GLY A 100 6.57 -8.15 -22.30
C GLY A 100 6.20 -6.67 -22.30
N ARG A 101 5.02 -6.32 -22.85
CA ARG A 101 4.55 -4.92 -22.89
C ARG A 101 4.06 -4.39 -21.54
N ALA A 102 3.85 -5.24 -20.53
CA ALA A 102 3.37 -4.80 -19.21
C ALA A 102 4.36 -3.86 -18.51
N ILE A 103 5.65 -3.93 -18.86
CA ILE A 103 6.67 -3.00 -18.35
C ILE A 103 6.43 -1.55 -18.77
N PHE A 104 5.64 -1.31 -19.82
CA PHE A 104 5.26 0.02 -20.31
C PHE A 104 3.87 0.44 -19.84
N LEU A 105 3.15 -0.42 -19.12
CA LEU A 105 1.90 -0.05 -18.45
C LEU A 105 2.22 0.72 -17.16
N GLY A 106 1.18 1.30 -16.55
CA GLY A 106 1.27 1.87 -15.21
C GLY A 106 1.54 0.79 -14.15
N ASP A 107 1.61 1.23 -12.89
CA ASP A 107 2.09 0.39 -11.80
C ASP A 107 1.21 -0.84 -11.56
N ASP A 108 -0.11 -0.74 -11.72
CA ASP A 108 -1.01 -1.90 -11.53
C ASP A 108 -0.79 -2.95 -12.61
N GLY A 109 -0.62 -2.52 -13.86
CA GLY A 109 -0.37 -3.43 -14.98
C GLY A 109 0.94 -4.21 -14.81
N LEU A 110 1.99 -3.53 -14.32
CA LEU A 110 3.28 -4.16 -14.02
C LEU A 110 3.17 -5.13 -12.84
N LEU A 111 2.61 -4.69 -11.71
CA LEU A 111 2.51 -5.49 -10.50
C LEU A 111 1.61 -6.72 -10.69
N GLY A 112 0.47 -6.57 -11.37
CA GLY A 112 -0.39 -7.71 -11.74
C GLY A 112 0.33 -8.73 -12.63
N ALA A 113 1.19 -8.27 -13.55
CA ALA A 113 2.01 -9.16 -14.37
C ALA A 113 3.08 -9.90 -13.55
N VAL A 114 3.69 -9.25 -12.55
CA VAL A 114 4.62 -9.89 -11.61
C VAL A 114 3.90 -10.98 -10.81
N VAL A 115 2.70 -10.70 -10.28
CA VAL A 115 1.89 -11.70 -9.56
C VAL A 115 1.58 -12.91 -10.43
N ARG A 116 1.21 -12.70 -11.70
CA ARG A 116 0.97 -13.78 -12.66
C ARG A 116 2.21 -14.63 -12.88
N VAL A 117 3.37 -14.02 -13.13
CA VAL A 117 4.62 -14.76 -13.39
C VAL A 117 5.03 -15.58 -12.17
N LEU A 118 4.91 -15.04 -10.95
CA LEU A 118 5.17 -15.81 -9.72
C LEU A 118 4.21 -16.99 -9.58
N GLY A 119 2.93 -16.82 -9.98
CA GLY A 119 1.97 -17.92 -10.06
C GLY A 119 2.39 -19.03 -11.03
N GLU A 120 2.87 -18.65 -12.21
CA GLU A 120 3.39 -19.59 -13.21
C GLU A 120 4.66 -20.33 -12.73
N GLU A 121 5.44 -19.74 -11.83
CA GLU A 121 6.58 -20.39 -11.14
C GLU A 121 6.16 -21.33 -9.99
N GLY A 122 4.85 -21.48 -9.75
CA GLY A 122 4.28 -22.41 -8.77
C GLY A 122 4.03 -21.82 -7.39
N PHE A 123 4.11 -20.50 -7.23
CA PHE A 123 3.82 -19.83 -5.96
C PHE A 123 2.36 -19.37 -5.87
N ILE A 124 1.84 -19.30 -4.64
CA ILE A 124 0.53 -18.71 -4.35
C ILE A 124 0.77 -17.34 -3.76
N VAL A 125 0.56 -16.29 -4.55
CA VAL A 125 0.67 -14.92 -4.05
C VAL A 125 -0.57 -14.58 -3.21
N ARG A 126 -0.34 -14.12 -1.99
CA ARG A 126 -1.33 -13.71 -0.98
C ARG A 126 -1.22 -12.21 -0.72
N GLY A 127 -2.33 -11.56 -0.40
CA GLY A 127 -2.33 -10.17 0.03
C GLY A 127 -1.90 -10.02 1.47
N ALA A 128 -1.22 -8.92 1.77
CA ALA A 128 -0.76 -8.65 3.14
C ALA A 128 -1.92 -8.55 4.16
N HIS A 129 -3.10 -8.10 3.71
CA HIS A 129 -4.32 -8.04 4.54
C HIS A 129 -4.80 -9.42 5.03
N GLU A 130 -4.43 -10.51 4.37
CA GLU A 130 -4.77 -11.87 4.80
C GLU A 130 -4.00 -12.29 6.07
N PHE A 131 -2.86 -11.64 6.30
CA PHE A 131 -2.05 -11.79 7.52
C PHE A 131 -2.33 -10.68 8.52
N LEU A 132 -2.62 -9.47 8.04
CA LEU A 132 -2.84 -8.25 8.81
C LEU A 132 -4.33 -7.84 8.83
N ASP A 133 -5.22 -8.78 9.13
CA ASP A 133 -6.68 -8.58 9.13
C ASP A 133 -7.11 -7.38 9.99
N HIS A 134 -6.58 -7.27 11.21
CA HIS A 134 -6.84 -6.16 12.13
C HIS A 134 -6.27 -4.82 11.68
N ALA A 135 -5.35 -4.80 10.71
CA ALA A 135 -4.71 -3.58 10.21
C ALA A 135 -5.53 -2.86 9.14
N THR A 136 -6.68 -3.40 8.70
CA THR A 136 -7.44 -2.81 7.59
C THR A 136 -8.52 -1.80 7.99
N GLY A 137 -8.57 -1.46 9.29
CA GLY A 137 -9.55 -0.54 9.86
C GLY A 137 -10.98 -1.08 9.82
N LYS A 138 -11.95 -0.24 10.23
CA LYS A 138 -13.38 -0.53 10.22
C LYS A 138 -14.13 0.63 9.59
N SER A 139 -15.34 0.39 9.09
CA SER A 139 -16.21 1.47 8.63
C SER A 139 -16.63 2.38 9.78
N GLY A 140 -16.84 3.67 9.48
CA GLY A 140 -17.16 4.70 10.45
C GLY A 140 -15.94 5.42 11.01
N THR A 141 -16.17 6.25 12.02
CA THR A 141 -15.10 7.01 12.70
C THR A 141 -14.31 6.09 13.63
N LEU A 142 -12.98 6.09 13.52
CA LEU A 142 -12.10 5.30 14.40
C LEU A 142 -11.68 6.07 15.67
N GLY A 143 -11.60 7.40 15.59
CA GLY A 143 -11.24 8.30 16.71
C GLY A 143 -12.40 9.10 17.29
N ARG A 144 -12.10 10.17 18.01
CA ARG A 144 -13.07 11.07 18.66
C ARG A 144 -13.68 12.09 17.71
N VAL A 145 -12.92 12.52 16.71
CA VAL A 145 -13.35 13.57 15.77
C VAL A 145 -14.17 12.93 14.66
N VAL A 146 -15.39 13.42 14.46
CA VAL A 146 -16.36 12.90 13.48
C VAL A 146 -16.41 13.84 12.27
N PRO A 147 -16.46 13.33 11.03
CA PRO A 147 -16.67 14.18 9.86
C PRO A 147 -18.04 14.86 9.93
N ASP A 148 -18.04 16.19 9.78
CA ASP A 148 -19.24 16.99 9.61
C ASP A 148 -19.79 16.90 8.19
N GLU A 149 -20.87 17.62 7.91
CA GLU A 149 -21.55 17.58 6.61
C GLU A 149 -20.64 18.01 5.45
N GLN A 150 -19.86 19.08 5.63
CA GLN A 150 -18.93 19.53 4.60
C GLN A 150 -17.84 18.49 4.32
N ALA A 151 -17.30 17.86 5.37
CA ALA A 151 -16.33 16.78 5.22
C ALA A 151 -16.92 15.56 4.51
N ARG A 152 -18.19 15.22 4.76
CA ARG A 152 -18.88 14.13 4.05
C ARG A 152 -19.03 14.43 2.56
N GLN A 153 -19.37 15.66 2.21
CA GLN A 153 -19.42 16.10 0.81
C GLN A 153 -18.03 16.03 0.14
N ASP A 154 -16.98 16.46 0.85
CA ASP A 154 -15.60 16.37 0.35
C ASP A 154 -15.14 14.92 0.17
N ILE A 155 -15.55 14.02 1.09
CA ILE A 155 -15.31 12.57 0.97
C ILE A 155 -16.01 12.02 -0.27
N ALA A 156 -17.30 12.29 -0.45
CA ALA A 156 -18.07 11.83 -1.62
C ALA A 156 -17.44 12.32 -2.93
N ARG A 157 -17.03 13.60 -2.97
CA ARG A 157 -16.32 14.17 -4.12
C ARG A 157 -14.98 13.48 -4.37
N GLY A 158 -14.22 13.19 -3.33
CA GLY A 158 -12.94 12.48 -3.42
C GLY A 158 -13.10 11.06 -3.97
N VAL A 159 -14.13 10.33 -3.53
CA VAL A 159 -14.45 9.00 -4.07
C VAL A 159 -14.75 9.06 -5.58
N GLN A 160 -15.55 10.03 -6.03
CA GLN A 160 -15.82 10.23 -7.47
C GLN A 160 -14.52 10.48 -8.28
N VAL A 161 -13.64 11.33 -7.75
CA VAL A 161 -12.36 11.66 -8.39
C VAL A 161 -11.47 10.43 -8.51
N LEU A 162 -11.32 9.64 -7.43
CA LEU A 162 -10.50 8.43 -7.43
C LEU A 162 -11.04 7.36 -8.39
N ARG A 163 -12.36 7.21 -8.48
CA ARG A 163 -12.98 6.32 -9.48
C ARG A 163 -12.68 6.73 -10.92
N ALA A 164 -12.81 8.02 -11.22
CA ALA A 164 -12.51 8.54 -12.56
C ALA A 164 -11.03 8.36 -12.94
N MET A 165 -10.13 8.54 -11.96
CA MET A 165 -8.69 8.36 -12.16
C MET A 165 -8.25 6.89 -12.26
N ALA A 166 -9.00 5.97 -11.64
CA ALA A 166 -8.64 4.56 -11.60
C ALA A 166 -8.49 3.95 -13.01
N ALA A 167 -9.35 4.35 -13.96
CA ALA A 167 -9.29 3.89 -15.34
C ALA A 167 -8.00 4.30 -16.08
N LEU A 168 -7.29 5.31 -15.56
CA LEU A 168 -6.04 5.84 -16.12
C LEU A 168 -4.80 5.37 -15.34
N ASP A 169 -4.96 4.56 -14.30
CA ASP A 169 -3.86 4.01 -13.48
C ASP A 169 -2.92 5.10 -12.91
N ILE A 170 -3.48 6.22 -12.43
CA ILE A 170 -2.69 7.38 -11.97
C ILE A 170 -2.23 7.22 -10.52
N GLY A 171 -3.17 7.01 -9.60
CA GLY A 171 -2.88 6.95 -8.17
C GLY A 171 -4.12 6.62 -7.35
N GLN A 172 -3.92 6.49 -6.04
CA GLN A 172 -4.91 5.95 -5.09
C GLN A 172 -5.26 6.91 -3.94
N GLY A 173 -4.94 8.19 -4.12
CA GLY A 173 -5.15 9.22 -3.11
C GLY A 173 -5.51 10.58 -3.72
N CYS A 174 -6.33 11.37 -3.04
CA CYS A 174 -6.58 12.77 -3.40
C CYS A 174 -6.92 13.60 -2.17
N VAL A 175 -6.80 14.93 -2.28
CA VAL A 175 -7.22 15.87 -1.25
C VAL A 175 -8.29 16.80 -1.82
N VAL A 176 -9.43 16.85 -1.11
CA VAL A 176 -10.56 17.73 -1.45
C VAL A 176 -10.80 18.72 -0.31
N GLN A 177 -11.06 19.98 -0.62
CA GLN A 177 -11.43 21.01 0.34
C GLN A 177 -12.62 21.80 -0.18
N SER A 178 -13.75 21.76 0.51
CA SER A 178 -14.96 22.51 0.14
C SER A 178 -15.36 22.27 -1.33
N GLY A 179 -15.33 21.02 -1.77
CA GLY A 179 -15.61 20.57 -3.14
C GLY A 179 -14.47 20.74 -4.15
N LEU A 180 -13.40 21.48 -3.82
CA LEU A 180 -12.25 21.69 -4.70
C LEU A 180 -11.23 20.57 -4.55
N VAL A 181 -10.85 19.95 -5.66
CA VAL A 181 -9.74 18.98 -5.69
C VAL A 181 -8.42 19.75 -5.68
N LEU A 182 -7.74 19.78 -4.53
CA LEU A 182 -6.47 20.49 -4.38
C LEU A 182 -5.30 19.68 -4.92
N ALA A 183 -5.36 18.36 -4.74
CA ALA A 183 -4.27 17.46 -5.11
C ALA A 183 -4.79 16.06 -5.43
N VAL A 184 -4.17 15.41 -6.40
CA VAL A 184 -4.36 13.99 -6.70
C VAL A 184 -3.03 13.28 -6.69
N GLU A 185 -2.92 12.14 -6.02
CA GLU A 185 -1.68 11.36 -5.92
C GLU A 185 -1.33 10.77 -7.28
N ALA A 186 -0.04 10.82 -7.63
CA ALA A 186 0.53 10.06 -8.73
C ALA A 186 1.86 9.44 -8.25
N LEU A 187 2.86 9.38 -9.14
CA LEU A 187 4.16 8.75 -8.87
C LEU A 187 4.92 9.38 -7.69
N GLU A 188 4.62 10.61 -7.29
CA GLU A 188 5.30 11.26 -6.17
C GLU A 188 4.97 10.64 -4.80
N GLY A 189 3.85 9.92 -4.72
CA GLY A 189 3.35 9.31 -3.50
C GLY A 189 2.65 10.28 -2.53
N THR A 190 1.92 9.71 -1.57
CA THR A 190 1.07 10.48 -0.64
C THR A 190 1.81 11.59 0.11
N ASP A 191 3.03 11.34 0.61
CA ASP A 191 3.74 12.31 1.44
C ASP A 191 4.14 13.59 0.69
N ALA A 192 4.64 13.43 -0.54
CA ALA A 192 4.98 14.55 -1.41
C ALA A 192 3.71 15.27 -1.88
N MET A 193 2.63 14.53 -2.18
CA MET A 193 1.32 15.10 -2.50
C MET A 193 0.80 15.99 -1.36
N LEU A 194 0.86 15.52 -0.11
CA LEU A 194 0.43 16.31 1.05
C LEU A 194 1.27 17.59 1.22
N GLY A 195 2.59 17.48 1.05
CA GLY A 195 3.50 18.63 1.13
C GLY A 195 3.23 19.71 0.08
N ARG A 196 2.81 19.35 -1.14
CA ARG A 196 2.36 20.34 -2.14
C ARG A 196 0.94 20.83 -1.88
N CYS A 197 0.05 19.98 -1.36
CA CYS A 197 -1.33 20.32 -1.06
C CYS A 197 -1.43 21.44 -0.01
N GLY A 198 -0.58 21.43 1.02
CA GLY A 198 -0.56 22.48 2.04
C GLY A 198 -0.35 23.90 1.47
N LYS A 199 0.34 24.02 0.33
CA LYS A 199 0.56 25.31 -0.36
C LYS A 199 -0.64 25.78 -1.19
N LEU A 200 -1.61 24.90 -1.42
CA LEU A 200 -2.81 25.14 -2.23
C LEU A 200 -4.06 25.29 -1.37
N MET A 201 -3.94 25.13 -0.04
CA MET A 201 -5.05 25.21 0.90
C MET A 201 -5.72 26.60 0.83
N GLN A 202 -7.03 26.60 0.72
CA GLN A 202 -7.85 27.81 0.74
C GLN A 202 -8.18 28.21 2.17
N ALA A 203 -8.63 29.45 2.37
CA ALA A 203 -9.17 29.88 3.65
C ALA A 203 -10.44 29.08 4.00
N GLY A 204 -10.64 28.75 5.28
CA GLY A 204 -11.82 28.03 5.76
C GLY A 204 -11.50 26.66 6.36
N SER A 205 -12.38 25.69 6.18
CA SER A 205 -12.21 24.32 6.67
C SER A 205 -11.02 23.65 6.00
N GLY A 206 -10.24 22.85 6.73
CA GLY A 206 -9.12 22.09 6.16
C GLY A 206 -9.55 21.08 5.11
N GLY A 207 -8.61 20.60 4.29
CA GLY A 207 -8.87 19.55 3.30
C GLY A 207 -9.04 18.15 3.90
N VAL A 208 -9.68 17.25 3.17
CA VAL A 208 -9.82 15.83 3.49
C VAL A 208 -8.96 15.02 2.54
N LEU A 209 -8.07 14.17 3.08
CA LEU A 209 -7.39 13.15 2.30
C LEU A 209 -8.31 11.95 2.14
N ILE A 210 -8.55 11.49 0.92
CA ILE A 210 -9.25 10.23 0.62
C ILE A 210 -8.22 9.27 0.03
N LYS A 211 -8.13 8.03 0.56
CA LYS A 211 -7.36 6.93 -0.05
C LYS A 211 -8.21 5.69 -0.26
N MET A 212 -8.21 5.16 -1.48
CA MET A 212 -8.91 3.92 -1.81
C MET A 212 -8.21 3.23 -2.98
N PRO A 213 -8.29 1.89 -3.09
CA PRO A 213 -7.66 1.19 -4.19
C PRO A 213 -8.29 1.59 -5.53
N LYS A 214 -7.51 1.47 -6.60
CA LYS A 214 -8.01 1.67 -7.96
C LYS A 214 -8.96 0.52 -8.31
N SER A 215 -9.99 0.81 -9.12
CA SER A 215 -10.90 -0.22 -9.64
C SER A 215 -10.12 -1.26 -10.44
N GLY A 216 -10.17 -2.53 -10.01
CA GLY A 216 -9.46 -3.63 -10.65
C GLY A 216 -8.00 -3.82 -10.21
N GLN A 217 -7.51 -3.04 -9.25
CA GLN A 217 -6.17 -3.18 -8.68
C GLN A 217 -5.97 -4.56 -8.04
N ASP A 218 -4.79 -5.15 -8.25
CA ASP A 218 -4.41 -6.40 -7.59
C ASP A 218 -3.92 -6.13 -6.16
N LEU A 219 -4.85 -6.23 -5.20
CA LEU A 219 -4.59 -6.01 -3.77
C LEU A 219 -3.55 -6.96 -3.16
N ARG A 220 -3.11 -8.00 -3.89
CA ARG A 220 -2.03 -8.87 -3.44
C ARG A 220 -0.66 -8.23 -3.59
N ALA A 221 -0.54 -7.27 -4.50
CA ALA A 221 0.72 -6.59 -4.80
C ALA A 221 0.73 -5.13 -4.37
N ASP A 222 -0.41 -4.44 -4.44
CA ASP A 222 -0.49 -3.03 -4.05
C ASP A 222 -1.78 -2.75 -3.29
N MET A 223 -1.62 -2.25 -2.06
CA MET A 223 -2.73 -1.78 -1.23
C MET A 223 -2.43 -0.35 -0.80
N PRO A 224 -3.44 0.54 -0.83
CA PRO A 224 -3.33 1.83 -0.17
C PRO A 224 -2.87 1.64 1.27
N THR A 225 -1.92 2.48 1.70
CA THR A 225 -1.35 2.41 3.04
C THR A 225 -1.41 3.78 3.71
N ILE A 226 -1.79 3.80 4.99
CA ILE A 226 -1.82 4.98 5.87
C ILE A 226 -1.03 4.64 7.13
N GLY A 227 -0.10 5.50 7.52
CA GLY A 227 0.68 5.33 8.75
C GLY A 227 0.65 6.57 9.64
N PRO A 228 1.23 6.48 10.85
CA PRO A 228 1.42 7.62 11.75
C PRO A 228 1.94 8.87 11.05
N GLU A 229 2.92 8.69 10.16
CA GLU A 229 3.55 9.75 9.37
C GLU A 229 2.53 10.44 8.44
N THR A 230 1.58 9.69 7.88
CA THR A 230 0.49 10.26 7.06
C THR A 230 -0.39 11.20 7.88
N LEU A 231 -0.71 10.86 9.13
CA LEU A 231 -1.53 11.69 10.02
C LEU A 231 -0.76 12.95 10.45
N GLU A 232 0.51 12.80 10.81
CA GLU A 232 1.39 13.94 11.12
C GLU A 232 1.54 14.89 9.94
N ASN A 233 1.70 14.34 8.73
CA ASN A 233 1.85 15.11 7.51
C ASN A 233 0.54 15.78 7.09
N ALA A 234 -0.61 15.11 7.25
CA ALA A 234 -1.92 15.69 7.02
C ALA A 234 -2.16 16.90 7.94
N ALA A 235 -1.94 16.74 9.25
CA ALA A 235 -2.08 17.81 10.23
C ALA A 235 -1.16 19.01 9.89
N ARG A 236 0.11 18.74 9.58
CA ARG A 236 1.10 19.77 9.22
C ARG A 236 0.69 20.59 7.99
N ASN A 237 -0.03 19.97 7.04
CA ASN A 237 -0.46 20.61 5.80
C ASN A 237 -1.91 21.15 5.87
N GLY A 238 -2.48 21.27 7.08
CA GLY A 238 -3.79 21.92 7.27
C GLY A 238 -4.99 21.07 6.87
N LEU A 239 -4.84 19.75 6.77
CA LEU A 239 -5.98 18.86 6.58
C LEU A 239 -6.79 18.77 7.87
N ARG A 240 -8.08 18.44 7.72
CA ARG A 240 -9.03 18.22 8.82
C ARG A 240 -9.35 16.75 9.07
N GLY A 241 -8.92 15.86 8.17
CA GLY A 241 -9.14 14.43 8.34
C GLY A 241 -8.65 13.58 7.18
N VAL A 242 -8.67 12.27 7.43
CA VAL A 242 -8.29 11.22 6.50
C VAL A 242 -9.43 10.21 6.42
N ALA A 243 -9.91 9.97 5.20
CA ALA A 243 -10.90 8.94 4.88
C ALA A 243 -10.25 7.83 4.04
N PHE A 244 -10.65 6.58 4.28
CA PHE A 244 -10.10 5.44 3.56
C PHE A 244 -11.08 4.30 3.37
N GLN A 245 -10.89 3.47 2.35
CA GLN A 245 -11.72 2.28 2.16
C GLN A 245 -11.26 1.14 3.09
N PRO A 246 -12.08 0.72 4.08
CA PRO A 246 -11.69 -0.33 5.04
C PRO A 246 -11.66 -1.71 4.37
N GLY A 247 -10.94 -2.65 4.98
CA GLY A 247 -10.74 -4.00 4.45
C GLY A 247 -9.71 -4.07 3.30
N VAL A 248 -9.47 -2.95 2.61
CA VAL A 248 -8.59 -2.87 1.43
C VAL A 248 -7.54 -1.76 1.52
N THR A 249 -7.42 -1.08 2.66
CA THR A 249 -6.36 -0.11 2.98
C THR A 249 -5.63 -0.57 4.23
N LEU A 250 -4.31 -0.58 4.24
CA LEU A 250 -3.49 -0.97 5.40
C LEU A 250 -3.20 0.24 6.30
N LEU A 251 -3.53 0.13 7.57
CA LEU A 251 -3.06 1.01 8.64
C LEU A 251 -1.77 0.42 9.21
N THR A 252 -0.63 1.09 9.03
CA THR A 252 0.66 0.52 9.48
C THR A 252 0.74 0.39 10.99
N ASP A 253 0.04 1.23 11.75
CA ASP A 253 -0.10 1.18 13.20
C ASP A 253 -1.46 1.77 13.60
N PRO A 254 -2.54 0.96 13.63
CA PRO A 254 -3.90 1.45 13.83
C PRO A 254 -4.07 2.28 15.11
N ASP A 255 -3.55 1.78 16.23
CA ASP A 255 -3.69 2.44 17.54
C ASP A 255 -2.98 3.79 17.55
N ARG A 256 -1.76 3.85 17.02
CA ARG A 256 -1.02 5.10 16.92
C ARG A 256 -1.66 6.08 15.92
N CYS A 257 -2.19 5.59 14.81
CA CYS A 257 -2.94 6.42 13.87
C CYS A 257 -4.16 7.08 14.53
N VAL A 258 -4.95 6.31 15.31
CA VAL A 258 -6.10 6.85 16.05
C VAL A 258 -5.65 7.87 17.09
N ALA A 259 -4.62 7.56 17.88
CA ALA A 259 -4.10 8.46 18.90
C ALA A 259 -3.56 9.78 18.31
N LEU A 260 -2.90 9.74 17.15
CA LEU A 260 -2.43 10.94 16.46
C LEU A 260 -3.57 11.73 15.84
N ALA A 261 -4.57 11.06 15.25
CA ALA A 261 -5.75 11.71 14.71
C ALA A 261 -6.46 12.52 15.82
N ASP A 262 -6.71 11.90 16.97
CA ASP A 262 -7.29 12.56 18.14
C ASP A 262 -6.44 13.73 18.63
N ARG A 263 -5.12 13.54 18.74
CA ARG A 263 -4.18 14.57 19.19
C ARG A 263 -4.19 15.80 18.28
N TYR A 264 -4.27 15.61 16.96
CA TYR A 264 -4.23 16.69 15.99
C TYR A 264 -5.61 17.25 15.64
N GLY A 265 -6.68 16.71 16.21
CA GLY A 265 -8.04 17.12 15.86
C GLY A 265 -8.45 16.69 14.45
N LEU A 266 -7.84 15.64 13.92
CA LEU A 266 -8.20 15.03 12.64
C LEU A 266 -9.24 13.95 12.87
N PHE A 267 -10.23 13.82 11.98
CA PHE A 267 -10.97 12.57 11.88
C PHE A 267 -10.14 11.52 11.13
N LEU A 268 -10.24 10.27 11.57
CA LEU A 268 -9.79 9.09 10.82
C LEU A 268 -11.03 8.22 10.57
N TYR A 269 -11.43 8.09 9.30
CA TYR A 269 -12.74 7.59 8.93
C TYR A 269 -12.64 6.46 7.88
N GLY A 270 -13.17 5.29 8.21
CA GLY A 270 -13.37 4.23 7.23
C GLY A 270 -14.67 4.46 6.46
N LEU A 271 -14.60 4.53 5.13
CA LEU A 271 -15.75 4.66 4.25
C LEU A 271 -16.78 3.55 4.55
N THR A 272 -18.05 3.96 4.60
CA THR A 272 -19.19 3.05 4.73
C THR A 272 -19.63 2.55 3.35
N SER A 273 -20.53 1.58 3.33
CA SER A 273 -21.16 1.14 2.09
C SER A 273 -21.93 2.27 1.40
N GLU A 274 -22.48 3.23 2.14
CA GLU A 274 -23.17 4.40 1.59
C GLU A 274 -22.21 5.34 0.87
N ASP A 275 -21.07 5.65 1.50
CA ASP A 275 -20.02 6.51 0.92
C ASP A 275 -19.45 5.94 -0.38
N LEU A 276 -19.58 4.61 -0.57
CA LEU A 276 -19.12 3.87 -1.74
C LEU A 276 -20.24 3.58 -2.76
N LYS A 277 -21.46 4.08 -2.60
CA LYS A 277 -22.44 3.96 -3.69
C LYS A 277 -22.07 4.87 -4.85
N GLU A 278 -22.46 4.49 -6.06
CA GLU A 278 -22.47 5.41 -7.20
C GLU A 278 -23.80 6.16 -7.16
N GLU A 279 -23.75 7.49 -7.17
CA GLU A 279 -24.93 8.29 -7.48
C GLU A 279 -25.33 7.97 -8.92
N LYS A 280 -26.55 7.46 -9.09
CA LYS A 280 -27.14 7.14 -10.40
C LYS A 280 -27.47 8.40 -11.19
#